data_AF-A0A0K9Q5G8-F1
#
_entry.id   AF-A0A0K9Q5G8-F1
#
_cell.length_a   1.000
_cell.length_b   1.000
_cell.length_c   1.000
_cell.angle_alpha   90.00
_cell.angle_beta   90.00
_cell.angle_gamma   90.00
#
_symmetry.space_group_name_H-M   'P 1'
#
loop_
_entity.id
_entity.type
_entity.pdbx_description
1 polymer ?
#
loop_
_entity_poly.entity_id
_entity_poly.type
_entity_poly.pdbx_seq_one_letter_code
_entity_poly.pdbx_strand_id
1 'polypeptide(L)'
;MNFGRGRGIFDGLPIPPEKSLLREELSKIDESWSATRFDSLPHVVHILTSRDREGEAQFLKDQSDVVEEVVDHVVHAYHSGFNKAIQNYSQILRLFSESAESISMLKVDLAESREFLGSRNNQLRQMWYRSLTLRHIISLLDQIESVSKVPSHIEKLIAEKQLYAAVQLHLQSTVMLEREGLQV
;
A
#
# COMPACT_ATOMS: atom_id res chain seq x y z
N MET A 1 -27.97 18.78 40.73
CA MET A 1 -27.34 19.90 40.00
C MET A 1 -26.42 20.59 40.99
N ASN A 2 -25.10 20.47 40.81
CA ASN A 2 -24.15 21.23 41.60
C ASN A 2 -23.10 21.82 40.64
N PHE A 3 -22.92 23.12 40.78
CA PHE A 3 -22.25 24.02 39.86
C PHE A 3 -20.77 23.66 39.71
N GLY A 4 -20.27 23.76 38.47
CA GLY A 4 -18.86 23.62 38.18
C GLY A 4 -18.04 24.59 39.01
N ARG A 5 -17.21 24.08 39.91
CA ARG A 5 -16.01 24.79 40.36
C ARG A 5 -15.18 25.06 39.10
N GLY A 6 -15.00 26.33 38.78
CA GLY A 6 -14.14 26.76 37.68
C GLY A 6 -12.78 26.09 37.80
N ARG A 7 -12.30 25.49 36.71
CA ARG A 7 -10.86 25.20 36.59
C ARG A 7 -10.16 26.54 36.72
N GLY A 8 -9.22 26.66 37.66
CA GLY A 8 -8.31 27.79 37.67
C GLY A 8 -7.58 27.88 36.33
N ILE A 9 -7.22 29.09 35.91
CA ILE A 9 -6.58 29.37 34.61
C ILE A 9 -5.34 28.48 34.37
N PHE A 10 -4.68 28.05 35.44
CA PHE A 10 -3.44 27.28 35.42
C PHE A 10 -3.58 25.79 35.77
N ASP A 11 -4.80 25.29 36.03
CA ASP A 11 -5.03 23.90 36.48
C ASP A 11 -4.63 22.83 35.44
N GLY A 12 -4.61 23.20 34.16
CA GLY A 12 -4.27 22.30 33.05
C GLY A 12 -2.78 22.20 32.72
N LEU A 13 -1.91 22.97 33.38
CA LEU A 13 -0.50 23.02 33.02
C LEU A 13 0.25 21.76 33.50
N PRO A 14 1.18 21.21 32.69
CA PRO A 14 2.03 20.09 33.06
C PRO A 14 3.14 20.53 34.03
N ILE A 15 2.77 20.95 35.23
CA ILE A 15 3.70 21.26 36.32
C ILE A 15 4.01 19.94 37.05
N PRO A 16 5.30 19.56 37.22
CA PRO A 16 5.71 18.37 37.96
C PRO A 16 5.16 18.33 39.38
N PRO A 17 4.89 17.14 39.96
CA PRO A 17 4.31 17.00 41.30
C PRO A 17 5.22 17.58 42.41
N GLU A 18 6.54 17.58 42.19
CA GLU A 18 7.55 18.18 43.08
C GLU A 18 7.42 19.71 43.18
N LYS A 19 6.77 20.36 42.19
CA LYS A 19 6.55 21.81 42.13
C LYS A 19 5.09 22.19 42.37
N SER A 20 4.38 21.38 43.14
CA SER A 20 2.99 21.65 43.58
C SER A 20 2.85 23.00 44.31
N LEU A 21 3.91 23.47 44.98
CA LEU A 21 4.00 24.83 45.54
C LEU A 21 3.78 25.92 44.48
N LEU A 22 4.29 25.76 43.26
CA LEU A 22 4.06 26.73 42.18
C LEU A 22 2.59 26.77 41.75
N ARG A 23 1.86 25.65 41.85
CA ARG A 23 0.40 25.64 41.59
C ARG A 23 -0.35 26.44 42.64
N GLU A 24 0.07 26.36 43.89
CA GLU A 24 -0.51 27.14 44.98
C GLU A 24 -0.23 28.63 44.81
N GLU A 25 1.00 29.02 44.48
CA GLU A 25 1.35 30.42 44.19
C GLU A 25 0.62 30.97 42.95
N LEU A 26 0.49 30.18 41.89
CA LEU A 26 -0.29 30.55 40.71
C LEU A 26 -1.78 30.74 41.00
N SER A 27 -2.33 30.00 41.96
CA SER A 27 -3.74 30.16 42.37
C SER A 27 -4.01 31.45 43.13
N LYS A 28 -2.96 32.10 43.65
CA LYS A 28 -3.03 33.40 44.32
C LYS A 28 -2.98 34.58 43.34
N ILE A 29 -2.67 34.32 42.07
CA ILE A 29 -2.68 35.35 41.03
C ILE A 29 -4.14 35.67 40.68
N ASP A 30 -4.49 36.95 40.72
CA ASP A 30 -5.83 37.42 40.44
C ASP A 30 -6.24 37.10 38.98
N GLU A 31 -7.48 36.65 38.79
CA GLU A 31 -8.06 36.36 37.49
C GLU A 31 -8.04 37.60 36.57
N SER A 32 -8.02 38.81 37.15
CA SER A 32 -7.90 40.10 36.45
C SER A 32 -6.68 40.18 35.52
N TRP A 33 -5.60 39.46 35.82
CA TRP A 33 -4.38 39.43 35.00
C TRP A 33 -4.54 38.63 33.70
N SER A 34 -5.57 37.79 33.60
CA SER A 34 -5.86 36.97 32.41
C SER A 34 -6.88 37.60 31.47
N ALA A 35 -7.36 38.81 31.77
CA ALA A 35 -8.37 39.50 30.97
C ALA A 35 -7.89 39.73 29.52
N THR A 36 -8.74 39.41 28.54
CA THR A 36 -8.47 39.58 27.11
C THR A 36 -8.11 41.03 26.73
N ARG A 37 -8.58 42.01 27.53
CA ARG A 37 -8.20 43.42 27.42
C ARG A 37 -7.62 43.86 28.76
N PHE A 38 -6.32 43.72 28.90
CA PHE A 38 -5.58 44.10 30.10
C PHE A 38 -5.58 45.62 30.27
N ASP A 39 -5.98 46.10 31.46
CA ASP A 39 -5.88 47.50 31.87
C ASP A 39 -4.88 47.60 33.02
N SER A 40 -3.73 48.23 32.76
CA SER A 40 -2.64 48.35 33.73
C SER A 40 -2.86 49.45 34.75
N LEU A 41 -3.74 50.42 34.47
CA LEU A 41 -3.89 51.62 35.29
C LEU A 41 -4.41 51.33 36.71
N PRO A 42 -5.42 50.46 36.93
CA PRO A 42 -5.86 50.11 38.27
C PRO A 42 -4.76 49.46 39.12
N HIS A 43 -3.93 48.62 38.51
CA HIS A 43 -2.84 47.92 39.20
C HIS A 43 -1.71 48.87 39.58
N VAL A 44 -1.31 49.76 38.67
CA VAL A 44 -0.28 50.79 38.95
C VAL A 44 -0.77 51.78 40.00
N VAL A 45 -2.04 52.20 39.94
CA VAL A 45 -2.65 53.09 40.94
C VAL A 45 -2.73 52.41 42.30
N HIS A 46 -3.05 51.11 42.37
CA HIS A 46 -3.04 50.34 43.61
C HIS A 46 -1.65 50.35 44.27
N ILE A 47 -0.59 50.05 43.50
CA ILE A 47 0.80 50.05 43.99
C ILE A 47 1.24 51.46 44.42
N LEU A 48 0.85 52.51 43.70
CA LEU A 48 1.22 53.90 44.05
C LEU A 48 0.42 54.47 45.22
N THR A 49 -0.77 53.96 45.49
CA THR A 49 -1.66 54.42 46.57
C THR A 49 -1.46 53.61 47.86
N SER A 50 -0.77 52.46 47.80
CA SER A 50 -0.48 51.63 48.97
C SER A 50 0.48 52.31 49.95
N ARG A 51 0.41 51.89 51.22
CA ARG A 51 1.31 52.38 52.29
C ARG A 51 2.70 51.77 52.19
N ASP A 52 2.82 50.61 51.53
CA ASP A 52 4.06 49.88 51.31
C ASP A 52 4.22 49.61 49.80
N ARG A 53 4.81 50.59 49.11
CA ARG A 53 4.95 50.56 47.64
C ARG A 53 6.03 49.57 47.19
N GLU A 54 7.09 49.46 47.98
CA GLU A 54 8.20 48.54 47.71
C GLU A 54 7.78 47.09 47.94
N GLY A 55 6.99 46.80 48.99
CA GLY A 55 6.44 45.47 49.24
C GLY A 55 5.47 45.01 48.15
N GLU A 56 4.55 45.86 47.69
CA GLU A 56 3.60 45.53 46.61
C GLU A 56 4.31 45.33 45.26
N ALA A 57 5.34 46.13 44.96
CA ALA A 57 6.15 45.97 43.76
C ALA A 57 7.00 44.69 43.81
N GLN A 58 7.56 44.37 44.98
CA GLN A 58 8.32 43.13 45.17
C GLN A 58 7.42 41.90 45.07
N PHE A 59 6.22 41.93 45.64
CA PHE A 59 5.24 40.86 45.51
C PHE A 59 4.85 40.60 44.05
N LEU A 60 4.61 41.67 43.26
CA LEU A 60 4.34 41.52 41.82
C LEU A 60 5.52 40.90 41.07
N LYS A 61 6.75 41.27 41.44
CA LYS A 61 7.96 40.70 40.86
C LYS A 61 8.10 39.22 41.19
N ASP A 62 7.87 38.84 42.44
CA ASP A 62 7.91 37.44 42.87
C ASP A 62 6.84 36.60 42.14
N GLN A 63 5.64 37.15 41.92
CA GLN A 63 4.60 36.51 41.10
C GLN A 63 5.02 36.35 39.63
N SER A 64 5.68 37.36 39.05
CA SER A 64 6.21 37.29 37.69
C SER A 64 7.27 36.21 37.55
N ASP A 65 8.20 36.12 38.51
CA ASP A 65 9.28 35.12 38.51
C ASP A 65 8.70 33.69 38.61
N VAL A 66 7.65 33.48 39.41
CA VAL A 66 6.90 32.21 39.49
C VAL A 66 6.25 31.86 38.16
N VAL A 67 5.64 32.82 37.47
CA VAL A 67 5.02 32.59 36.15
C VAL A 67 6.10 32.26 35.10
N GLU A 68 7.22 32.97 35.10
CA GLU A 68 8.34 32.70 34.18
C GLU A 68 8.89 31.28 34.37
N GLU A 69 9.09 30.86 35.62
CA GLU A 69 9.51 29.49 35.94
C GLU A 69 8.50 28.47 35.38
N VAL A 70 7.19 28.67 35.60
CA VAL A 70 6.18 27.74 35.11
C VAL A 70 6.12 27.70 33.58
N VAL A 71 6.23 28.85 32.91
CA VAL A 71 6.28 28.93 31.45
C VAL A 71 7.44 28.11 30.92
N ASP A 72 8.63 28.23 31.51
CA ASP A 72 9.81 27.46 31.08
C ASP A 72 9.58 25.95 31.21
N HIS A 73 8.93 25.50 32.30
CA HIS A 73 8.59 24.08 32.49
C HIS A 73 7.60 23.58 31.44
N VAL A 74 6.58 24.37 31.14
CA VAL A 74 5.57 24.01 30.14
C VAL A 74 6.21 23.91 28.76
N VAL A 75 7.07 24.86 28.41
CA VAL A 75 7.84 24.84 27.15
C VAL A 75 8.70 23.58 27.10
N HIS A 76 9.49 23.29 28.14
CA HIS A 76 10.35 22.10 28.17
C HIS A 76 9.55 20.79 28.11
N ALA A 77 8.43 20.70 28.82
CA ALA A 77 7.56 19.52 28.85
C ALA A 77 7.02 19.20 27.45
N TYR A 78 6.55 20.22 26.71
CA TYR A 78 5.98 20.04 25.39
C TYR A 78 7.02 19.98 24.27
N HIS A 79 8.20 20.59 24.42
CA HIS A 79 9.23 20.65 23.38
C HIS A 79 9.63 19.26 22.89
N SER A 80 9.87 18.33 23.82
CA SER A 80 10.28 16.95 23.47
C SER A 80 9.18 16.18 22.75
N GLY A 81 7.92 16.32 23.19
CA GLY A 81 6.77 15.66 22.58
C GLY A 81 6.46 16.22 21.19
N PHE A 82 6.53 17.54 21.04
CA PHE A 82 6.33 18.22 19.76
C PHE A 82 7.40 17.82 18.76
N ASN A 83 8.68 17.88 19.13
CA ASN A 83 9.77 17.46 18.25
C ASN A 83 9.65 15.99 17.84
N LYS A 84 9.31 15.09 18.79
CA LYS A 84 9.07 13.68 18.47
C LYS A 84 7.90 13.51 17.50
N ALA A 85 6.79 14.23 17.70
CA ALA A 85 5.64 14.17 16.81
C ALA A 85 5.98 14.66 15.39
N ILE A 86 6.74 15.76 15.28
CA ILE A 86 7.20 16.32 13.99
C ILE A 86 8.14 15.36 13.26
N GLN A 87 9.08 14.75 13.99
CA GLN A 87 10.01 13.76 13.43
C GLN A 87 9.26 12.51 12.96
N ASN A 88 8.37 11.97 13.78
CA ASN A 88 7.53 10.82 13.42
C ASN A 88 6.67 11.11 12.19
N TYR A 89 6.05 12.28 12.14
CA TYR A 89 5.25 12.69 10.98
C TYR A 89 6.10 12.77 9.70
N SER A 90 7.29 13.37 9.78
CA SER A 90 8.23 13.43 8.66
C SER A 90 8.67 12.04 8.19
N GLN A 91 8.93 11.13 9.13
CA GLN A 91 9.27 9.74 8.83
C GLN A 91 8.10 9.00 8.15
N ILE A 92 6.87 9.19 8.65
CA ILE A 92 5.67 8.61 8.04
C ILE A 92 5.52 9.13 6.61
N LEU A 93 5.62 10.44 6.38
CA LEU A 93 5.55 11.01 5.04
C LEU A 93 6.60 10.41 4.09
N ARG A 94 7.84 10.22 4.56
CA ARG A 94 8.88 9.57 3.76
C ARG A 94 8.50 8.13 3.40
N LEU A 95 8.07 7.33 4.37
CA LEU A 95 7.66 5.95 4.15
C LEU A 95 6.46 5.86 3.19
N PHE A 96 5.52 6.79 3.26
CA PHE A 96 4.39 6.87 2.33
C PHE A 96 4.86 7.19 0.91
N SER A 97 5.78 8.14 0.74
CA SER A 97 6.36 8.47 -0.58
C SER A 97 7.15 7.28 -1.17
N GLU A 98 8.01 6.64 -0.38
CA GLU A 98 8.76 5.45 -0.78
C GLU A 98 7.82 4.29 -1.15
N SER A 99 6.73 4.11 -0.40
CA SER A 99 5.72 3.08 -0.70
C SER A 99 4.96 3.40 -1.99
N ALA A 100 4.57 4.65 -2.21
CA ALA A 100 3.90 5.07 -3.44
C ALA A 100 4.78 4.87 -4.68
N GLU A 101 6.07 5.20 -4.58
CA GLU A 101 7.05 4.95 -5.63
C GLU A 101 7.22 3.44 -5.89
N SER A 102 7.37 2.65 -4.82
CA SER A 102 7.49 1.18 -4.92
C SER A 102 6.27 0.54 -5.58
N ILE A 103 5.06 0.98 -5.25
CA ILE A 103 3.82 0.52 -5.89
C ILE A 103 3.80 0.90 -7.38
N SER A 104 4.27 2.10 -7.72
CA SER A 104 4.36 2.53 -9.11
C SER A 104 5.32 1.65 -9.91
N MET A 105 6.50 1.35 -9.36
CA MET A 105 7.46 0.43 -9.99
C MET A 105 6.87 -0.98 -10.14
N LEU A 106 6.30 -1.54 -9.07
CA LEU A 106 5.70 -2.87 -9.10
C LEU A 106 4.58 -2.98 -10.15
N LYS A 107 3.79 -1.91 -10.33
CA LYS A 107 2.76 -1.85 -11.38
C LYS A 107 3.37 -1.92 -12.79
N VAL A 108 4.51 -1.27 -13.01
CA VAL A 108 5.24 -1.34 -14.29
C VAL A 108 5.78 -2.76 -14.51
N ASP A 109 6.45 -3.33 -13.51
CA ASP A 109 7.03 -4.69 -13.58
C ASP A 109 5.94 -5.75 -13.84
N LEU A 110 4.77 -5.59 -13.22
CA LEU A 110 3.63 -6.47 -13.43
C LEU A 110 3.06 -6.34 -14.85
N ALA A 111 3.00 -5.12 -15.39
CA ALA A 111 2.55 -4.89 -16.76
C ALA A 111 3.51 -5.51 -17.77
N GLU A 112 4.82 -5.37 -17.57
CA GLU A 112 5.85 -6.00 -18.40
C GLU A 112 5.77 -7.54 -18.31
N SER A 113 5.64 -8.08 -17.10
CA SER A 113 5.48 -9.52 -16.88
C SER A 113 4.24 -10.07 -17.57
N ARG A 114 3.12 -9.33 -17.52
CA ARG A 114 1.88 -9.68 -18.23
C ARG A 114 2.10 -9.74 -19.75
N GLU A 115 2.80 -8.76 -20.31
CA GLU A 115 3.09 -8.72 -21.75
C GLU A 115 4.00 -9.89 -22.17
N PHE A 116 5.04 -10.16 -21.38
CA PHE A 116 5.93 -11.29 -21.63
C PHE A 116 5.17 -12.63 -21.60
N LEU A 117 4.32 -12.85 -20.60
CA LEU A 117 3.48 -14.04 -20.52
C LEU A 117 2.48 -14.13 -21.68
N GLY A 118 1.90 -13.00 -22.10
CA GLY A 118 1.03 -12.92 -23.28
C GLY A 118 1.74 -13.36 -24.55
N SER A 119 2.95 -12.86 -24.79
CA SER A 119 3.77 -13.24 -25.95
C SER A 119 4.11 -14.74 -25.94
N ARG A 120 4.47 -15.30 -24.78
CA ARG A 120 4.77 -16.73 -24.62
C ARG A 120 3.54 -17.60 -24.84
N ASN A 121 2.37 -17.20 -24.37
CA ASN A 121 1.11 -17.91 -24.62
C ASN A 121 0.81 -17.99 -26.12
N ASN A 122 0.98 -16.88 -26.84
CA ASN A 122 0.79 -16.85 -28.29
C ASN A 122 1.77 -17.77 -29.03
N GLN A 123 3.05 -17.77 -28.65
CA GLN A 123 4.05 -18.69 -29.19
C GLN A 123 3.69 -20.16 -28.93
N LEU A 124 3.27 -20.50 -27.71
CA LEU A 124 2.84 -21.85 -27.35
C LEU A 124 1.62 -22.30 -28.17
N ARG A 125 0.65 -21.41 -28.37
CA ARG A 125 -0.52 -21.69 -29.20
C ARG A 125 -0.13 -21.99 -30.65
N GLN A 126 0.79 -21.21 -31.22
CA GLN A 126 1.31 -21.47 -32.57
C GLN A 126 2.05 -22.82 -32.65
N MET A 127 2.89 -23.13 -31.66
CA MET A 127 3.58 -24.42 -31.59
C MET A 127 2.59 -25.59 -31.45
N TRP A 128 1.53 -25.43 -30.68
CA TRP A 128 0.48 -26.44 -30.53
C TRP A 128 -0.26 -26.70 -31.85
N TYR A 129 -0.67 -25.64 -32.57
CA TYR A 129 -1.28 -25.79 -33.90
C TYR A 129 -0.33 -26.47 -34.87
N ARG A 130 0.93 -26.03 -34.90
CA ARG A 130 1.96 -26.65 -35.76
C ARG A 130 2.15 -28.13 -35.42
N SER A 131 2.16 -28.48 -34.13
CA SER A 131 2.27 -29.86 -33.66
C SER A 131 1.05 -30.69 -34.08
N LEU A 132 -0.15 -30.13 -34.02
CA LEU A 132 -1.38 -30.79 -34.50
C LEU A 132 -1.34 -31.02 -36.01
N THR A 133 -0.96 -30.02 -36.79
CA THR A 133 -0.80 -30.13 -38.24
C THR A 133 0.25 -31.17 -38.60
N LEU A 134 1.41 -31.17 -37.93
CA LEU A 134 2.46 -32.16 -38.17
C LEU A 134 1.99 -33.59 -37.86
N ARG A 135 1.24 -33.81 -36.77
CA ARG A 135 0.65 -35.13 -36.48
C ARG A 135 -0.31 -35.57 -37.59
N HIS A 136 -1.15 -34.67 -38.08
CA HIS A 136 -2.04 -34.99 -39.18
C HIS A 136 -1.26 -35.33 -40.46
N ILE A 137 -0.24 -34.54 -40.82
CA ILE A 137 0.63 -34.83 -41.97
C ILE A 137 1.29 -36.20 -41.85
N ILE A 138 1.79 -36.58 -40.66
CA ILE A 138 2.38 -37.91 -40.45
C ILE A 138 1.34 -39.01 -40.70
N SER A 139 0.12 -38.85 -40.19
CA SER A 139 -0.98 -39.80 -40.45
C SER A 139 -1.28 -39.92 -41.94
N LEU A 140 -1.33 -38.81 -42.68
CA LEU A 140 -1.52 -38.81 -44.13
C LEU A 140 -0.38 -39.54 -44.84
N LEU A 141 0.88 -39.31 -44.42
CA LEU A 141 2.05 -39.95 -45.01
C LEU A 141 2.06 -41.46 -44.79
N ASP A 142 1.74 -41.93 -43.57
CA ASP A 142 1.62 -43.35 -43.26
C ASP A 142 0.54 -44.03 -44.13
N GLN A 143 -0.57 -43.33 -44.37
CA GLN A 143 -1.65 -43.83 -45.22
C GLN A 143 -1.24 -43.89 -46.69
N ILE A 144 -0.60 -42.84 -47.21
CA ILE A 144 -0.04 -42.84 -48.57
C ILE A 144 0.94 -43.99 -48.75
N GLU A 145 1.81 -44.24 -47.77
CA GLU A 145 2.74 -45.37 -47.81
C GLU A 145 1.99 -46.71 -47.83
N SER A 146 0.94 -46.85 -47.01
CA SER A 146 0.13 -48.07 -46.96
C SER A 146 -0.54 -48.37 -48.31
N VAL A 147 -1.15 -47.36 -48.94
CA VAL A 147 -1.84 -47.49 -50.23
C VAL A 147 -0.83 -47.71 -51.36
N SER A 148 0.32 -47.06 -51.32
CA SER A 148 1.40 -47.24 -52.32
C SER A 148 1.88 -48.69 -52.41
N LYS A 149 1.85 -49.44 -51.30
CA LYS A 149 2.25 -50.86 -51.28
C LYS A 149 1.17 -51.82 -51.81
N VAL A 150 -0.10 -51.40 -51.86
CA VAL A 150 -1.25 -52.24 -52.23
C VAL A 150 -1.14 -52.83 -53.64
N PRO A 151 -0.81 -52.07 -54.71
CA PRO A 151 -0.70 -52.62 -56.07
C PRO A 151 0.26 -53.81 -56.16
N SER A 152 1.44 -53.70 -55.53
CA SER A 152 2.43 -54.77 -55.51
C SER A 152 1.95 -56.03 -54.78
N HIS A 153 1.09 -55.88 -53.76
CA HIS A 153 0.48 -57.01 -53.06
C HIS A 153 -0.63 -57.65 -53.89
N ILE A 154 -1.44 -56.83 -54.57
CA ILE A 154 -2.49 -57.31 -55.48
C ILE A 154 -1.87 -58.14 -56.61
N GLU A 155 -0.77 -57.68 -57.22
CA GLU A 155 -0.07 -58.43 -58.27
C GLU A 155 0.41 -59.80 -57.79
N LYS A 156 0.96 -59.89 -56.56
CA LYS A 156 1.35 -61.17 -55.95
C LYS A 156 0.15 -62.10 -55.73
N LEU A 157 -0.95 -61.59 -55.16
CA LEU A 157 -2.15 -62.38 -54.90
C LEU A 157 -2.79 -62.88 -56.21
N ILE A 158 -2.74 -62.09 -57.29
CA ILE A 158 -3.19 -62.51 -58.62
C ILE A 158 -2.30 -63.63 -59.17
N ALA A 159 -0.97 -63.50 -59.03
CA ALA A 159 -0.03 -64.55 -59.45
C ALA A 159 -0.25 -65.88 -58.71
N GLU A 160 -0.64 -65.80 -57.43
CA GLU A 160 -1.00 -66.95 -56.59
C GLU A 160 -2.44 -67.47 -56.80
N LYS A 161 -3.19 -66.88 -57.75
CA LYS A 161 -4.62 -67.16 -58.07
C LYS A 161 -5.59 -66.89 -56.91
N GLN A 162 -5.20 -66.10 -55.90
CA GLN A 162 -6.03 -65.69 -54.77
C GLN A 162 -6.88 -64.44 -55.10
N LEU A 163 -7.74 -64.54 -56.11
CA LEU A 163 -8.48 -63.40 -56.65
C LEU A 163 -9.43 -62.73 -55.63
N TYR A 164 -10.04 -63.51 -54.74
CA TYR A 164 -10.92 -62.97 -53.70
C TYR A 164 -10.16 -62.06 -52.71
N ALA A 165 -8.99 -62.48 -52.26
CA ALA A 165 -8.14 -61.70 -51.36
C ALA A 165 -7.64 -60.41 -52.03
N ALA A 166 -7.30 -60.47 -53.32
CA ALA A 166 -6.89 -59.31 -54.10
C ALA A 166 -8.01 -58.24 -54.19
N VAL A 167 -9.24 -58.66 -54.46
CA VAL A 167 -10.40 -57.75 -54.52
C VAL A 167 -10.73 -57.16 -53.14
N GLN A 168 -10.64 -57.95 -52.06
CA GLN A 168 -10.84 -57.43 -50.71
C GLN A 168 -9.79 -56.36 -50.35
N LEU A 169 -8.52 -56.60 -50.67
CA LEU A 169 -7.44 -55.65 -50.40
C LEU A 169 -7.65 -54.34 -51.19
N HIS A 170 -8.10 -54.43 -52.44
CA HIS A 170 -8.42 -53.26 -53.26
C HIS A 170 -9.61 -52.45 -52.72
N LEU A 171 -10.67 -53.14 -52.28
CA LEU A 171 -11.83 -52.49 -51.67
C LEU A 171 -11.45 -51.81 -50.35
N GLN A 172 -10.59 -52.45 -49.55
CA GLN A 172 -10.11 -51.86 -48.31
C GLN A 172 -9.29 -50.58 -48.56
N SER A 173 -8.39 -50.60 -49.56
CA SER A 173 -7.58 -49.42 -49.88
C SER A 173 -8.40 -48.25 -50.43
N THR A 174 -9.44 -48.53 -51.22
CA THR A 174 -10.35 -47.51 -51.75
C THR A 174 -11.19 -46.86 -50.63
N VAL A 175 -11.70 -47.65 -49.69
CA VAL A 175 -12.39 -47.13 -48.50
C VAL A 175 -11.48 -46.29 -47.60
N MET A 176 -10.21 -46.68 -47.45
CA MET A 176 -9.22 -45.88 -46.71
C MET A 176 -8.99 -44.50 -47.34
N LEU A 177 -8.95 -44.42 -48.67
CA LEU A 177 -8.82 -43.15 -49.40
C LEU A 177 -10.09 -42.27 -49.30
N GLU A 178 -11.29 -42.86 -49.34
CA GLU A 178 -12.57 -42.13 -49.27
C GLU A 178 -12.83 -41.50 -47.89
N ARG A 179 -12.41 -42.16 -46.81
CA ARG A 179 -12.66 -41.67 -45.44
C ARG A 179 -11.96 -40.35 -45.11
N GLU A 180 -10.83 -40.05 -45.74
CA GLU A 180 -10.06 -38.84 -45.45
C GLU A 180 -10.32 -37.68 -46.43
N GLY A 181 -10.81 -37.95 -47.65
CA GLY A 181 -11.24 -36.90 -48.57
C GLY A 181 -12.42 -36.05 -48.07
N LEU A 182 -13.12 -36.50 -47.02
CA LEU A 182 -14.31 -35.86 -46.41
C LEU A 182 -14.02 -35.14 -45.09
N GLN A 183 -12.78 -35.16 -44.57
CA GLN A 183 -12.44 -34.54 -43.27
C GLN A 183 -11.70 -33.19 -43.39
N VAL A 184 -11.86 -32.49 -44.51
CA VAL A 184 -11.36 -31.11 -44.71
C VAL A 184 -12.44 -30.09 -44.37
#